data_AF-A0A3B1CN75-F1
#
_entry.id   AF-A0A3B1CN75-F1
#
_cell.length_a   1.000
_cell.length_b   1.000
_cell.length_c   1.000
_cell.angle_alpha   90.00
_cell.angle_beta   90.00
_cell.angle_gamma   90.00
#
_symmetry.space_group_name_H-M   'P 1'
#
loop_
_entity.id
_entity.type
_entity.pdbx_description
1 polymer ?
#
loop_
_entity_poly.entity_id
_entity_poly.type
_entity_poly.pdbx_seq_one_letter_code
_entity_poly.pdbx_strand_id
1 'polypeptide(L)' 'MFKIELRPEIRKTLKDPDRFAKGLSAVYTGLVLSMGGVGIMLFLFFQKPENVLHPTWLIVLGFAIVAWGEWQKYQSK' A
#
# COMPACT_ATOMS: atom_id res chain seq x y z
N MET A 1 9.89 -5.01 -1.87
CA MET A 1 9.19 -4.00 -2.69
C MET A 1 8.81 -4.64 -4.02
N PHE A 2 7.53 -4.60 -4.39
CA PHE A 2 7.03 -5.23 -5.60
C PHE A 2 7.71 -4.61 -6.85
N LYS A 3 8.30 -5.45 -7.71
CA LYS A 3 8.75 -5.02 -9.04
C LYS A 3 7.53 -4.96 -9.94
N ILE A 4 7.15 -3.75 -10.37
CA ILE A 4 6.00 -3.52 -11.23
C ILE A 4 6.50 -3.03 -12.56
N GLU A 5 6.31 -3.86 -13.59
CA GLU A 5 6.58 -3.48 -14.96
C GLU A 5 5.28 -2.95 -15.57
N LEU A 6 5.31 -1.68 -15.97
CA LEU A 6 4.19 -1.05 -16.67
C LEU A 6 4.16 -1.54 -18.10
N ARG A 7 2.95 -1.87 -18.59
CA ARG A 7 2.74 -2.13 -20.01
C ARG A 7 3.26 -0.95 -20.85
N PRO A 8 3.88 -1.21 -22.01
CA PRO A 8 4.49 -0.17 -22.85
C PRO A 8 3.47 0.89 -23.32
N GLU A 9 2.20 0.53 -23.45
CA GLU A 9 1.09 1.45 -23.76
C GLU A 9 0.90 2.52 -22.68
N ILE A 10 0.96 2.14 -21.41
CA ILE A 10 0.80 3.04 -20.26
C ILE A 10 2.08 3.86 -20.05
N ARG A 11 3.25 3.32 -20.37
CA ARG A 11 4.50 4.07 -20.31
C ARG A 11 4.53 5.27 -21.27
N LYS A 12 3.90 5.15 -22.44
CA LYS A 12 3.87 6.22 -23.45
C LYS A 12 2.92 7.38 -23.09
N THR A 13 1.96 7.14 -22.20
CA THR A 13 0.96 8.14 -21.80
C THR A 13 1.32 8.88 -20.51
N LEU A 14 2.37 8.45 -19.80
CA LEU A 14 2.80 9.02 -18.54
C LEU A 14 4.00 9.95 -18.73
N LYS A 15 4.02 11.07 -17.99
CA LYS A 15 5.16 11.98 -17.94
C LYS A 15 6.41 11.34 -17.32
N ASP A 16 6.23 10.54 -16.26
CA ASP A 16 7.33 9.83 -15.59
C ASP A 16 6.90 8.38 -15.24
N PRO A 17 7.09 7.42 -16.17
CA PRO A 17 6.64 6.04 -15.98
C PRO A 17 7.35 5.31 -14.83
N ASP A 18 8.62 5.62 -14.55
CA ASP A 18 9.36 4.93 -13.48
C ASP A 18 8.92 5.41 -12.10
N ARG A 19 8.59 6.70 -11.94
CA ARG A 19 8.00 7.21 -10.71
C ARG A 19 6.57 6.69 -10.50
N PHE A 20 5.80 6.50 -11.57
CA PHE A 20 4.48 5.87 -11.47
C PHE A 20 4.57 4.40 -11.02
N ALA A 21 5.53 3.63 -11.54
CA ALA A 21 5.78 2.25 -11.12
C ALA A 21 6.19 2.16 -9.64
N LYS A 22 7.05 3.09 -9.17
CA LYS A 22 7.42 3.21 -7.74
C LYS A 22 6.20 3.55 -6.88
N GLY A 23 5.37 4.48 -7.33
CA GLY A 23 4.13 4.84 -6.65
C GLY A 23 3.17 3.66 -6.52
N LEU A 24 2.98 2.88 -7.59
CA LEU A 24 2.21 1.63 -7.53
C LEU A 24 2.82 0.61 -6.56
N SER A 25 4.14 0.46 -6.54
CA SER A 25 4.82 -0.47 -5.62
C SER A 25 4.59 -0.08 -4.16
N ALA A 26 4.62 1.23 -3.86
CA ALA A 26 4.26 1.77 -2.57
C ALA A 26 2.79 1.49 -2.23
N VAL A 27 1.85 1.76 -3.14
CA VAL A 27 0.42 1.46 -2.94
C VAL A 27 0.20 -0.02 -2.59
N TYR A 28 0.75 -0.95 -3.37
CA TYR A 28 0.60 -2.38 -3.07
C TYR A 28 1.24 -2.78 -1.75
N THR A 29 2.40 -2.20 -1.41
CA THR A 29 3.05 -2.46 -0.11
C THR A 29 2.19 -1.96 1.05
N GLY A 30 1.63 -0.75 0.92
CA GLY A 30 0.74 -0.16 1.92
C GLY A 30 -0.54 -0.97 2.10
N LEU A 31 -1.15 -1.42 0.99
CA LEU A 31 -2.33 -2.29 1.04
C LEU A 31 -2.05 -3.63 1.73
N VAL A 32 -0.92 -4.27 1.41
CA VAL A 32 -0.52 -5.53 2.07
C VAL A 32 -0.31 -5.32 3.57
N LEU A 33 0.30 -4.21 3.98
CA LEU A 33 0.45 -3.85 5.40
C LEU A 33 -0.90 -3.63 6.09
N SER A 34 -1.81 -2.88 5.48
CA SER A 34 -3.16 -2.65 6.03
C SER A 34 -3.94 -3.96 6.14
N MET A 35 -3.94 -4.79 5.10
CA MET A 35 -4.60 -6.10 5.11
C MET A 35 -3.98 -7.06 6.14
N GLY A 36 -2.64 -7.06 6.27
CA GLY A 36 -1.94 -7.81 7.30
C GLY A 36 -2.33 -7.37 8.71
N GLY A 37 -2.45 -6.05 8.93
CA GLY A 37 -2.97 -5.48 10.18
C GLY A 37 -4.36 -6.01 10.51
N VAL A 38 -5.30 -5.95 9.56
CA VAL A 38 -6.66 -6.51 9.73
C VAL A 38 -6.62 -8.01 10.01
N GLY A 39 -5.77 -8.77 9.33
CA GLY A 39 -5.59 -10.21 9.59
C GLY A 39 -5.14 -10.50 11.02
N ILE A 40 -4.21 -9.70 11.56
CA ILE A 40 -3.78 -9.80 12.95
C ILE A 40 -4.92 -9.45 13.90
N MET A 41 -5.70 -8.40 13.61
CA MET A 41 -6.88 -8.05 14.43
C MET A 41 -7.90 -9.18 14.47
N LEU A 42 -8.16 -9.82 13.33
CA LEU A 42 -9.07 -10.96 13.24
C LEU A 42 -8.54 -12.17 14.00
N PHE A 43 -7.23 -12.45 13.94
CA PHE A 43 -6.61 -13.49 14.75
C PHE A 43 -6.72 -13.21 16.26
N LEU A 44 -6.46 -11.96 16.66
CA LEU A 44 -6.58 -11.51 18.05
C LEU A 44 -8.02 -11.56 18.54
N PHE A 45 -9.01 -11.35 17.67
CA PHE A 45 -10.42 -11.42 18.03
C PHE A 45 -10.81 -12.80 18.60
N PHE A 46 -10.25 -13.88 18.05
CA PHE A 46 -10.52 -15.24 18.52
C PHE A 46 -9.63 -15.68 19.69
N GLN A 47 -8.43 -15.09 19.85
CA GLN A 47 -7.44 -15.54 20.84
C GLN A 47 -7.33 -14.63 22.08
N LYS A 48 -7.36 -13.31 21.89
CA LYS A 48 -7.16 -12.27 22.92
C LYS A 48 -7.92 -10.99 22.53
N PRO A 49 -9.26 -10.96 22.71
CA PRO A 49 -10.11 -9.88 22.22
C PRO A 49 -9.74 -8.51 22.79
N GLU A 50 -9.19 -8.45 24.00
CA GLU A 50 -8.71 -7.21 24.63
C GLU A 50 -7.57 -6.53 23.86
N ASN A 51 -6.83 -7.27 23.03
CA ASN A 51 -5.70 -6.76 22.26
C ASN A 51 -6.05 -6.50 20.78
N VAL A 52 -7.31 -6.70 20.36
CA VAL A 52 -7.73 -6.59 18.95
C VAL A 52 -7.37 -5.26 18.31
N LEU A 53 -7.35 -4.17 19.08
CA LEU A 53 -7.05 -2.84 18.57
C LEU A 53 -5.55 -2.49 18.59
N HIS A 54 -4.69 -3.30 19.22
CA HIS A 54 -3.24 -3.06 19.22
C HIS A 54 -2.60 -2.94 17.83
N PRO A 55 -3.02 -3.69 16.79
CA PRO A 55 -2.45 -3.56 15.44
C PRO A 55 -2.93 -2.33 14.67
N THR A 56 -3.75 -1.43 15.25
CA THR A 56 -4.35 -0.30 14.51
C THR A 56 -3.30 0.62 13.89
N TRP A 57 -2.14 0.78 14.53
CA TRP A 57 -1.04 1.57 13.98
C TRP A 57 -0.50 1.00 12.66
N LEU A 58 -0.55 -0.33 12.44
CA LEU A 58 -0.16 -0.95 11.16
C LEU A 58 -1.10 -0.53 10.03
N ILE A 59 -2.40 -0.42 10.33
CA ILE A 59 -3.40 0.04 9.37
C ILE A 59 -3.14 1.49 9.00
N VAL A 60 -2.90 2.36 9.99
CA VAL A 60 -2.57 3.78 9.78
C VAL A 60 -1.29 3.94 8.96
N LEU A 61 -0.23 3.18 9.28
CA LEU A 61 1.01 3.18 8.50
C LEU A 61 0.79 2.68 7.07
N GLY A 62 0.02 1.62 6.88
CA GLY A 62 -0.32 1.11 5.56
C GLY A 62 -1.04 2.17 4.72
N PHE A 63 -2.01 2.88 5.30
CA PHE A 63 -2.69 3.99 4.63
C PHE A 63 -1.77 5.18 4.33
N ALA A 64 -0.84 5.53 5.22
CA ALA A 64 0.15 6.57 4.97
C ALA A 64 1.04 6.22 3.76
N ILE A 65 1.45 4.96 3.65
CA ILE A 65 2.24 4.46 2.51
C ILE A 65 1.40 4.48 1.22
N VAL A 66 0.11 4.11 1.28
CA VAL A 66 -0.79 4.22 0.12
C VAL A 66 -0.95 5.67 -0.33
N ALA A 67 -1.23 6.59 0.60
CA ALA A 67 -1.37 8.01 0.29
C ALA A 67 -0.09 8.57 -0.36
N TRP A 68 1.08 8.17 0.15
CA TRP A 68 2.36 8.52 -0.46
C TRP A 68 2.52 7.94 -1.89
N GLY A 69 2.13 6.69 -2.08
CA GLY A 69 2.16 6.04 -3.40
C GLY A 69 1.22 6.69 -4.41
N GLU A 70 0.01 7.06 -3.98
CA GLU A 70 -0.95 7.80 -4.82
C GLU A 70 -0.46 9.21 -5.13
N TRP A 71 0.16 9.91 -4.18
CA TRP A 71 0.80 11.19 -4.43
C TRP A 71 1.91 11.09 -5.49
N GLN A 72 2.76 10.06 -5.41
CA GLN A 72 3.77 9.81 -6.44
C GLN A 72 3.13 9.54 -7.80
N LYS A 73 2.06 8.72 -7.86
CA LYS A 73 1.33 8.45 -9.10
C LYS A 73 0.74 9.72 -9.70
N TYR A 74 0.15 10.59 -8.87
CA TYR A 74 -0.42 11.87 -9.32
C TYR A 74 0.64 12.79 -9.94
N GLN A 75 1.81 12.88 -9.32
CA GLN A 75 2.95 13.67 -9.84
C GLN A 75 3.60 13.08 -11.11
N SER A 76 3.29 11.82 -11.42
CA SER A 76 3.89 11.08 -12.55
C SER A 76 3.00 11.01 -13.78
N LYS A 77 1.72 11.38 -13.62
CA LYS A 77 0.78 11.61 -14.72
C LYS A 77 1.14 12.92 -15.41
#